data_AF-A0A8T4INR5-F1
#
_entry.id   AF-A0A8T4INR5-F1
#
_cell.length_a   1.000
_cell.length_b   1.000
_cell.length_c   1.000
_cell.angle_alpha   90.00
_cell.angle_beta   90.00
_cell.angle_gamma   90.00
#
_symmetry.space_group_name_H-M   'P 1'
#
loop_
_entity.id
_entity.type
_entity.pdbx_description
1 polymer ?
#
loop_
_entity_poly.entity_id
_entity_poly.type
_entity_poly.pdbx_seq_one_letter_code
_entity_poly.pdbx_strand_id
1 'polypeptide(L)' 'MEKLESVIIDMVAERFKIEKEKVQPTSTFQDLEIDSLAVVEFGLRLQETFDVAVEEDDFTADMDIRAVADVLSAKGAVAA' A
#
# COMPACT_ATOMS: atom_id res chain seq x y z
N MET A 1 -17.75 -3.15 -6.42
CA MET A 1 -16.93 -2.96 -5.22
C MET A 1 -15.50 -3.00 -5.68
N GLU A 2 -14.91 -1.84 -5.93
CA GLU A 2 -13.46 -1.79 -6.10
C GLU A 2 -12.83 -2.15 -4.75
N LYS A 3 -11.85 -3.06 -4.79
CA LYS A 3 -11.15 -3.47 -3.58
C LYS A 3 -10.07 -2.45 -3.31
N LEU A 4 -9.92 -2.06 -2.05
CA LEU A 4 -8.86 -1.18 -1.58
C LEU A 4 -7.46 -1.67 -2.03
N GLU A 5 -7.27 -3.00 -2.06
CA GLU A 5 -6.11 -3.68 -2.65
C GLU A 5 -5.80 -3.18 -4.08
N SER A 6 -6.78 -3.06 -4.96
CA SER A 6 -6.56 -2.64 -6.36
C SER A 6 -6.08 -1.20 -6.45
N VAL A 7 -6.65 -0.31 -5.65
CA VAL A 7 -6.25 1.10 -5.60
C VAL A 7 -4.81 1.21 -5.10
N ILE A 8 -4.46 0.46 -4.06
CA ILE A 8 -3.09 0.41 -3.54
C ILE A 8 -2.14 -0.14 -4.61
N ILE A 9 -2.51 -1.23 -5.30
CA ILE A 9 -1.73 -1.80 -6.40
C ILE A 9 -1.46 -0.76 -7.49
N ASP A 10 -2.48 0.02 -7.89
CA ASP A 10 -2.34 1.11 -8.85
C ASP A 10 -1.38 2.19 -8.35
N MET A 11 -1.57 2.65 -7.11
CA MET A 11 -0.70 3.67 -6.52
C MET A 11 0.76 3.20 -6.40
N VAL A 12 0.99 1.93 -6.04
CA VAL A 12 2.33 1.33 -6.00
C VAL A 12 2.92 1.27 -7.41
N ALA A 13 2.18 0.74 -8.38
CA ALA A 13 2.62 0.64 -9.77
C ALA A 13 3.02 2.01 -10.34
N GLU A 14 2.20 3.04 -10.12
CA GLU A 14 2.48 4.40 -10.57
C GLU A 14 3.66 5.05 -9.83
N ARG A 15 3.70 4.94 -8.49
CA ARG A 15 4.71 5.59 -7.64
C ARG A 15 6.10 4.99 -7.81
N PHE A 16 6.17 3.67 -7.97
CA PHE A 16 7.41 2.91 -8.11
C PHE A 16 7.76 2.58 -9.56
N LYS A 17 6.89 2.95 -10.52
CA LYS A 17 7.04 2.66 -11.95
C LYS A 17 7.19 1.16 -12.23
N ILE A 18 6.44 0.36 -11.47
CA ILE A 18 6.37 -1.09 -11.62
C ILE A 18 5.15 -1.41 -12.48
N GLU A 19 5.27 -2.41 -13.35
CA GLU A 19 4.12 -2.90 -14.11
C GLU A 19 3.06 -3.46 -13.17
N LYS A 20 1.81 -2.97 -13.28
CA LYS A 20 0.69 -3.43 -12.43
C LYS A 20 0.54 -4.95 -12.41
N GLU A 21 0.84 -5.60 -13.53
CA GLU A 21 0.80 -7.05 -13.70
C GLU A 21 1.82 -7.81 -12.82
N LYS A 22 2.89 -7.13 -12.38
CA LYS A 22 3.90 -7.67 -11.46
C LYS A 22 3.53 -7.48 -9.99
N VAL A 23 2.65 -6.53 -9.69
CA VAL A 23 2.23 -6.22 -8.32
C VAL A 23 1.06 -7.13 -7.95
N GLN A 24 1.33 -8.20 -7.21
CA GLN A 24 0.27 -9.07 -6.70
C GLN A 24 -0.16 -8.68 -5.29
N PRO A 25 -1.43 -8.94 -4.90
CA PRO A 25 -1.91 -8.70 -3.54
C PRO A 25 -1.11 -9.42 -2.46
N THR A 26 -0.49 -10.55 -2.83
CA THR A 26 0.32 -11.40 -1.94
C THR A 26 1.82 -11.15 -2.07
N SER A 27 2.24 -10.23 -2.95
CA SER A 27 3.64 -9.81 -3.03
C SER A 27 3.96 -8.88 -1.89
N THR A 28 5.11 -9.07 -1.26
CA THR A 28 5.63 -8.13 -0.26
C THR A 28 6.26 -6.92 -0.93
N PHE A 29 6.39 -5.81 -0.20
CA PHE A 29 7.14 -4.66 -0.71
C PHE A 29 8.60 -5.03 -1.03
N GLN A 30 9.20 -5.90 -0.21
CA GLN A 30 10.54 -6.41 -0.47
C GLN A 30 10.65 -7.20 -1.78
N ASP A 31 9.64 -8.03 -2.12
CA ASP A 31 9.60 -8.75 -3.41
C ASP A 31 9.50 -7.80 -4.61
N LEU A 32 8.93 -6.62 -4.40
CA LEU A 32 8.80 -5.55 -5.39
C LEU A 32 10.02 -4.62 -5.43
N GLU A 33 11.09 -4.96 -4.72
CA GLU A 33 12.31 -4.15 -4.57
C GLU A 33 12.02 -2.75 -3.98
N ILE A 34 11.02 -2.67 -3.10
CA ILE A 34 10.64 -1.45 -2.39
C ILE A 34 11.27 -1.46 -1.00
N ASP A 35 12.12 -0.47 -0.73
CA ASP A 35 12.79 -0.28 0.56
C ASP A 35 11.81 0.10 1.68
N SER A 36 12.15 -0.23 2.93
CA SER A 36 11.33 0.12 4.10
C SER A 36 11.06 1.63 4.22
N LEU A 37 12.04 2.47 3.88
CA LEU A 37 11.85 3.93 3.84
C LEU A 37 10.80 4.35 2.81
N ALA A 38 10.79 3.70 1.65
CA ALA A 38 9.81 3.95 0.61
C ALA A 38 8.39 3.49 1.02
N VAL A 39 8.29 2.41 1.81
CA VAL A 39 7.03 1.97 2.41
C VAL A 39 6.48 3.03 3.37
N VAL A 40 7.33 3.63 4.23
CA VAL A 40 6.93 4.72 5.13
C VAL A 40 6.46 5.94 4.35
N GLU A 41 7.21 6.37 3.31
CA GLU A 41 6.77 7.47 2.43
C GLU A 41 5.44 7.18 1.75
N PHE A 42 5.23 5.93 1.32
CA PHE A 42 3.99 5.49 0.70
C PHE A 42 2.83 5.53 1.69
N GLY A 43 3.05 5.07 2.93
CA GLY A 43 2.08 5.14 4.02
C GLY A 43 1.61 6.56 4.31
N LEU A 44 2.53 7.53 4.36
CA LEU A 44 2.19 8.95 4.52
C LEU A 44 1.28 9.45 3.39
N ARG A 45 1.57 9.07 2.14
CA ARG A 45 0.72 9.41 1.00
C ARG A 45 -0.66 8.76 1.05
N LEU A 46 -0.73 7.50 1.50
CA LEU A 46 -1.99 6.80 1.69
C LEU A 46 -2.84 7.51 2.76
N GLN A 47 -2.23 7.90 3.88
CA GLN A 47 -2.88 8.71 4.90
C GLN A 47 -3.45 10.01 4.32
N GLU A 48 -2.68 10.76 3.53
CA GLU A 48 -3.17 12.00 2.89
C GLU A 48 -4.30 11.72 1.87
N THR A 49 -4.23 10.60 1.16
CA THR A 49 -5.20 10.24 0.11
C THR A 49 -6.53 9.76 0.68
N PHE A 50 -6.47 8.95 1.74
CA PHE A 50 -7.63 8.30 2.35
C PHE A 50 -8.11 8.99 3.63
N ASP A 51 -7.43 10.03 4.09
CA ASP A 51 -7.71 10.78 5.33
C ASP A 51 -7.77 9.87 6.57
N VAL A 52 -6.81 8.94 6.69
CA VAL A 52 -6.71 7.97 7.79
C VAL A 52 -5.41 8.13 8.57
N ALA A 53 -5.43 7.79 9.87
CA ALA A 53 -4.24 7.85 10.71
C ALA A 53 -3.36 6.61 10.55
N VAL A 54 -2.23 6.76 9.85
CA VAL A 54 -1.21 5.72 9.66
C VAL A 54 0.06 6.12 10.41
N GLU A 55 0.61 5.22 11.20
CA GLU A 55 1.89 5.38 11.87
C GLU A 55 3.01 4.73 11.05
N GLU A 56 4.26 5.17 11.27
CA GLU A 56 5.43 4.61 10.57
C GLU A 56 5.62 3.11 10.82
N ASP A 57 5.19 2.63 11.99
CA ASP A 57 5.26 1.22 12.39
C ASP A 57 4.09 0.38 11.86
N ASP A 58 3.07 0.99 11.24
CA ASP A 58 1.93 0.26 10.68
C ASP A 58 2.30 -0.51 9.40
N PHE A 59 3.35 -0.08 8.69
CA PHE A 59 3.77 -0.68 7.42
C PHE A 59 5.25 -1.05 7.42
N THR A 60 5.55 -2.29 7.03
CA THR A 60 6.93 -2.79 6.91
C THR A 60 7.18 -3.38 5.54
N ALA A 61 8.46 -3.48 5.14
CA ALA A 61 8.83 -4.04 3.84
C ALA A 61 8.44 -5.53 3.69
N ASP A 62 8.29 -6.25 4.81
CA ASP A 62 7.87 -7.65 4.85
C ASP A 62 6.35 -7.83 4.69
N MET A 63 5.55 -6.76 4.74
CA MET A 63 4.11 -6.83 4.55
C MET A 63 3.74 -6.97 3.09
N ASP A 64 2.68 -7.73 2.83
CA ASP A 64 2.04 -7.81 1.52
C ASP A 64 1.02 -6.69 1.30
N ILE A 65 0.68 -6.46 0.03
CA ILE A 65 -0.24 -5.39 -0.37
C ILE A 65 -1.64 -5.59 0.25
N ARG A 66 -2.07 -6.85 0.43
CA ARG A 66 -3.34 -7.16 1.10
C ARG A 66 -3.33 -6.72 2.56
N ALA A 67 -2.27 -7.01 3.30
CA ALA A 67 -2.15 -6.63 4.71
C ALA A 67 -2.23 -5.11 4.87
N VAL A 68 -1.61 -4.35 3.97
CA VAL A 68 -1.74 -2.88 3.93
C VAL A 68 -3.18 -2.45 3.69
N ALA A 69 -3.87 -3.09 2.75
CA ALA A 69 -5.29 -2.82 2.50
C ALA A 69 -6.14 -3.13 3.74
N ASP A 70 -5.89 -4.23 4.42
CA ASP A 70 -6.62 -4.63 5.63
C ASP A 70 -6.41 -3.63 6.77
N VAL A 71 -5.17 -3.17 6.98
CA VAL A 71 -4.84 -2.14 7.99
C VAL A 71 -5.54 -0.81 7.67
N LEU A 72 -5.46 -0.36 6.42
CA LEU A 72 -6.13 0.87 5.98
C LEU A 72 -7.65 0.75 6.12
N SER A 73 -8.23 -0.38 5.72
CA SER A 73 -9.67 -0.62 5.85
C SER A 73 -10.11 -0.65 7.32
N ALA A 74 -9.32 -1.26 8.21
CA ALA A 74 -9.57 -1.26 9.65
C ALA A 74 -9.51 0.16 10.26
N LYS A 75 -8.68 1.03 9.68
CA LYS A 75 -8.59 2.46 10.05
C LYS A 75 -9.67 3.34 9.43
N GLY A 76 -10.50 2.79 8.53
CA GLY A 76 -11.63 3.48 7.91
C GLY A 76 -11.39 3.97 6.48
N ALA A 77 -10.28 3.57 5.84
CA ALA A 77 -10.04 3.89 4.44
C ALA A 77 -11.07 3.20 3.54
N VAL A 78 -11.58 3.96 2.58
CA VAL A 78 -12.53 3.49 1.57
C VAL A 78 -11.93 3.67 0.19
N ALA A 79 -12.00 2.62 -0.62
CA ALA A 79 -11.73 2.73 -2.05
C ALA A 79 -12.79 3.67 -2.65
N ALA A 80 -12.33 4.82 -3.17
CA ALA A 80 -13.18 5.84 -3.77
C ALA A 80 -13.75 5.39 -5.12
#